data_AF-A0A969WF72-F1
#
_entry.id   AF-A0A969WF72-F1
#
_cell.length_a   1.000
_cell.length_b   1.000
_cell.length_c   1.000
_cell.angle_alpha   90.00
_cell.angle_beta   90.00
_cell.angle_gamma   90.00
#
_symmetry.space_group_name_H-M   'P 1'
#
loop_
_entity.id
_entity.type
_entity.pdbx_description
1 polymer ?
#
loop_
_entity_poly.entity_id
_entity_poly.type
_entity_poly.pdbx_seq_one_letter_code
_entity_poly.pdbx_strand_id
1 'polypeptide(L)'
;MSTLSLTIRESLRYRGHSGQWSWLAHRISGLGILAFLSVHVWETAMATYNPAFYNWIVTVFKIPLFGVGEIFLVGAVLYHAFNGIRITILDFKPEWWQYQAKTAKFVWALFLIIFIPLSIYLFIGIGNYCTELAEAGSSCWAFPAFPGQ
;
A
#
# COMPACT_ATOMS: atom_id res chain seq x y z
N MET A 1 -34.18 -17.44 -3.35
CA MET A 1 -33.39 -16.20 -3.19
C MET A 1 -32.38 -16.41 -2.08
N SER A 2 -31.10 -16.09 -2.28
CA SER A 2 -30.08 -16.21 -1.23
C SER A 2 -30.31 -15.14 -0.16
N THR A 3 -30.30 -15.50 1.12
CA THR A 3 -30.32 -14.53 2.21
C THR A 3 -28.91 -13.93 2.40
N LEU A 4 -28.82 -12.68 2.85
CA LEU A 4 -27.53 -12.03 3.17
C LEU A 4 -26.67 -12.90 4.10
N SER A 5 -27.30 -13.57 5.06
CA SER A 5 -26.64 -14.48 5.99
C SER A 5 -26.02 -15.70 5.30
N LEU A 6 -26.70 -16.29 4.32
CA LEU A 6 -26.18 -17.40 3.51
C LEU A 6 -25.01 -16.95 2.64
N THR A 7 -25.13 -15.79 1.98
CA THR A 7 -24.05 -15.24 1.16
C THR A 7 -22.79 -14.96 1.99
N ILE A 8 -22.94 -14.36 3.17
CA ILE A 8 -21.80 -14.09 4.07
C ILE A 8 -21.17 -15.41 4.56
N ARG A 9 -21.99 -16.36 5.04
CA ARG A 9 -21.49 -17.65 5.54
C ARG A 9 -20.74 -18.43 4.46
N GLU A 10 -21.30 -18.53 3.25
CA GLU A 10 -20.67 -19.28 2.17
C GLU A 10 -19.44 -18.55 1.59
N SER A 11 -19.46 -17.21 1.54
CA SER A 11 -18.26 -16.42 1.17
C SER A 11 -17.11 -16.64 2.16
N LEU A 12 -17.40 -16.71 3.47
CA LEU A 12 -16.40 -17.00 4.51
C LEU A 12 -15.94 -18.48 4.47
N ARG A 13 -16.82 -19.39 4.03
CA ARG A 13 -16.51 -20.82 3.89
C ARG A 13 -15.65 -21.12 2.66
N TYR A 14 -15.75 -20.30 1.61
CA TYR A 14 -14.98 -20.46 0.40
C TYR A 14 -13.48 -20.26 0.67
N ARG A 15 -12.67 -21.30 0.42
CA ARG A 15 -11.24 -21.31 0.75
C ARG A 15 -10.34 -20.65 -0.29
N GLY A 16 -10.93 -20.17 -1.40
CA GLY A 16 -10.24 -19.43 -2.45
C GLY A 16 -9.15 -20.19 -3.20
N HIS A 17 -9.30 -20.34 -4.52
CA HIS A 17 -8.15 -20.73 -5.34
C HIS A 17 -7.21 -19.52 -5.50
N SER A 18 -5.94 -19.76 -5.86
CA SER A 18 -4.94 -18.72 -6.18
C SER A 18 -5.47 -17.55 -7.03
N GLY A 19 -6.39 -17.80 -7.98
CA GLY A 19 -7.01 -16.76 -8.79
C GLY A 19 -7.87 -15.78 -7.98
N GLN A 20 -8.64 -16.25 -6.99
CA GLN A 20 -9.46 -15.37 -6.14
C GLN A 20 -8.58 -14.48 -5.26
N TRP A 21 -7.51 -15.03 -4.69
CA TRP A 21 -6.55 -14.26 -3.90
C TRP A 21 -5.87 -13.17 -4.73
N SER A 22 -5.47 -13.49 -5.97
CA SER A 22 -4.92 -12.49 -6.88
C SER A 22 -5.92 -11.38 -7.23
N TRP A 23 -7.19 -11.76 -7.45
CA TRP A 23 -8.26 -10.80 -7.72
C TRP A 23 -8.52 -9.87 -6.53
N LEU A 24 -8.61 -10.43 -5.32
CA LEU A 24 -8.91 -9.67 -4.11
C LEU A 24 -7.77 -8.69 -3.80
N ALA A 25 -6.52 -9.18 -3.84
CA ALA A 25 -5.34 -8.37 -3.61
C ALA A 25 -5.25 -7.20 -4.60
N HIS A 26 -5.56 -7.42 -5.88
CA HIS A 26 -5.51 -6.38 -6.91
C HIS A 26 -6.55 -5.27 -6.68
N ARG A 27 -7.75 -5.64 -6.23
CA ARG A 27 -8.81 -4.66 -5.92
C ARG A 27 -8.51 -3.87 -4.66
N ILE A 28 -8.12 -4.55 -3.59
CA ILE A 28 -7.79 -3.89 -2.32
C ILE A 28 -6.61 -2.94 -2.54
N SER A 29 -5.57 -3.37 -3.26
CA SER A 29 -4.43 -2.50 -3.55
C SER A 29 -4.84 -1.30 -4.40
N GLY A 30 -5.67 -1.49 -5.43
CA GLY A 30 -6.17 -0.40 -6.26
C GLY A 30 -6.99 0.64 -5.48
N LEU A 31 -7.88 0.18 -4.59
CA LEU A 31 -8.65 1.06 -3.72
C LEU A 31 -7.76 1.80 -2.71
N GLY A 32 -6.76 1.12 -2.15
CA GLY A 32 -5.77 1.74 -1.27
C GLY A 32 -4.95 2.82 -1.97
N ILE A 33 -4.49 2.55 -3.19
CA ILE A 33 -3.76 3.52 -4.02
C ILE A 33 -4.64 4.72 -4.37
N LEU A 34 -5.91 4.50 -4.75
CA LEU A 34 -6.84 5.58 -5.05
C LEU A 34 -7.09 6.48 -3.83
N ALA A 35 -7.29 5.87 -2.66
CA ALA A 35 -7.46 6.62 -1.41
C ALA A 35 -6.21 7.43 -1.08
N PHE A 36 -5.02 6.81 -1.14
CA PHE A 36 -3.75 7.50 -0.98
C PHE A 36 -3.62 8.66 -1.96
N LEU A 37 -3.80 8.42 -3.26
CA LEU A 37 -3.61 9.43 -4.30
C LEU A 37 -4.54 10.63 -4.12
N SER A 38 -5.77 10.40 -3.65
CA SER A 38 -6.72 11.48 -3.37
C SER A 38 -6.23 12.41 -2.26
N VAL A 39 -5.76 11.83 -1.15
CA VAL A 39 -5.17 12.60 -0.04
C VAL A 39 -3.84 13.23 -0.47
N HIS A 40 -3.05 12.50 -1.25
CA HIS A 40 -1.73 12.92 -1.71
C HIS A 40 -1.75 14.12 -2.66
N VAL A 41 -2.71 14.16 -3.57
CA VAL A 41 -2.90 15.32 -4.44
C VAL A 41 -3.36 16.53 -3.62
N TRP A 42 -4.27 16.32 -2.68
CA TRP A 42 -4.78 17.38 -1.82
C TRP A 42 -3.70 17.98 -0.90
N GLU A 43 -2.95 17.14 -0.19
CA GLU A 43 -1.87 17.60 0.70
C GLU A 43 -0.76 18.28 -0.09
N THR A 44 -0.37 17.76 -1.25
CA THR A 44 0.66 18.38 -2.11
C THR A 44 0.20 19.72 -2.66
N ALA A 45 -1.10 19.87 -2.99
CA ALA A 45 -1.66 21.16 -3.38
C ALA A 45 -1.54 22.22 -2.27
N MET A 46 -1.53 21.82 -0.99
CA MET A 46 -1.33 22.77 0.12
C MET A 46 0.05 23.42 0.09
N ALA A 47 1.05 22.85 -0.58
CA ALA A 47 2.34 23.52 -0.78
C ALA A 47 2.17 24.90 -1.47
N THR A 48 1.14 25.06 -2.30
CA THR A 48 0.78 26.34 -2.93
C THR A 48 -0.28 27.11 -2.15
N TYR A 49 -1.36 26.44 -1.72
CA TYR A 49 -2.52 27.12 -1.14
C TYR A 49 -2.42 27.42 0.36
N ASN A 50 -1.68 26.61 1.11
CA ASN A 50 -1.45 26.80 2.54
C ASN A 50 -0.08 26.21 2.96
N PRO A 51 1.03 26.93 2.70
CA PRO A 51 2.38 26.42 2.97
C PRO A 51 2.62 26.08 4.44
N ALA A 52 1.97 26.78 5.37
CA ALA A 52 2.06 26.49 6.80
C ALA A 52 1.47 25.10 7.14
N PHE A 53 0.30 24.78 6.58
CA PHE A 53 -0.29 23.46 6.71
C PHE A 53 0.57 22.38 6.05
N TYR A 54 1.10 22.65 4.84
CA TYR A 54 1.97 21.70 4.14
C TYR A 54 3.21 21.33 4.96
N ASN A 55 3.92 22.33 5.48
CA ASN A 55 5.12 22.09 6.30
C ASN A 55 4.79 21.29 7.57
N TRP A 56 3.65 21.57 8.18
CA TRP A 56 3.18 20.82 9.35
C TRP A 56 2.81 19.37 8.99
N ILE A 57 1.97 19.13 7.97
CA ILE A 57 1.49 17.77 7.65
C ILE A 57 2.63 16.86 7.15
N VAL A 58 3.60 17.40 6.41
CA VAL A 58 4.81 16.65 6.00
C VAL A 58 5.62 16.23 7.23
N THR A 59 5.59 17.01 8.31
CA THR A 59 6.24 16.64 9.57
C THR A 59 5.46 15.55 10.31
N VAL A 60 4.12 15.62 10.28
CA VAL A 60 3.24 14.57 10.82
C VAL A 60 3.49 13.22 10.12
N PHE A 61 3.67 13.20 8.81
CA PHE A 61 3.94 11.97 8.06
C PHE A 61 5.29 11.31 8.35
N LYS A 62 6.19 11.97 9.08
CA LYS A 62 7.44 11.35 9.57
C LYS A 62 7.23 10.48 10.82
N ILE A 63 6.06 10.54 11.45
CA ILE A 63 5.75 9.67 12.59
C ILE A 63 5.76 8.20 12.13
N PRO A 64 6.32 7.25 12.91
CA PRO A 64 6.49 5.85 12.51
C PRO A 64 5.21 5.16 12.01
N LEU A 65 4.03 5.56 12.51
CA LEU A 65 2.75 5.06 12.04
C LEU A 65 2.58 5.25 10.52
N PHE A 66 2.90 6.44 10.02
CA PHE A 66 2.81 6.75 8.59
C PHE A 66 3.94 6.10 7.80
N GLY A 67 5.14 5.95 8.38
CA GLY A 67 6.23 5.18 7.77
C GLY A 67 5.87 3.70 7.55
N VAL A 68 5.19 3.07 8.52
CA VAL A 68 4.64 1.71 8.34
C VAL A 68 3.55 1.71 7.27
N GLY A 69 2.71 2.74 7.23
CA GLY A 69 1.73 2.96 6.16
C GLY A 69 2.38 3.05 4.78
N GLU A 70 3.51 3.73 4.64
CA GLU A 70 4.29 3.84 3.42
C GLU A 70 4.78 2.47 2.94
N ILE A 71 5.26 1.60 3.85
CA ILE A 71 5.65 0.23 3.50
C ILE A 71 4.45 -0.53 2.90
N PHE A 72 3.27 -0.44 3.51
CA PHE A 72 2.06 -1.07 2.95
C PHE A 72 1.66 -0.47 1.60
N LEU A 73 1.77 0.85 1.44
CA LEU A 73 1.47 1.55 0.19
C LEU A 73 2.40 1.10 -0.94
N VAL A 74 3.71 1.02 -0.67
CA VAL A 74 4.70 0.49 -1.63
C VAL A 74 4.35 -0.95 -2.02
N GLY A 75 3.96 -1.77 -1.06
CA GLY A 75 3.48 -3.13 -1.31
C GLY A 75 2.24 -3.15 -2.22
N ALA A 76 1.26 -2.27 -1.94
CA ALA A 76 0.05 -2.13 -2.75
C ALA A 76 0.39 -1.73 -4.20
N VAL A 77 1.22 -0.70 -4.39
CA VAL A 77 1.63 -0.22 -5.72
C VAL A 77 2.36 -1.30 -6.51
N LEU A 78 3.38 -1.95 -5.92
CA LEU A 78 4.15 -2.99 -6.59
C LEU A 78 3.27 -4.16 -7.03
N TYR A 79 2.44 -4.68 -6.11
CA TYR A 79 1.54 -5.77 -6.44
C TYR A 79 0.51 -5.37 -7.49
N HIS A 80 -0.10 -4.20 -7.35
CA HIS A 80 -1.11 -3.69 -8.29
C HIS A 80 -0.54 -3.59 -9.71
N ALA A 81 0.66 -3.03 -9.84
CA ALA A 81 1.35 -2.89 -11.13
C ALA A 81 1.69 -4.26 -11.74
N PHE A 82 2.36 -5.15 -11.00
CA PHE A 82 2.75 -6.46 -11.54
C PHE A 82 1.56 -7.34 -11.91
N ASN A 83 0.54 -7.40 -11.06
CA ASN A 83 -0.66 -8.17 -11.37
C ASN A 83 -1.50 -7.52 -12.47
N GLY A 84 -1.54 -6.18 -12.55
CA GLY A 84 -2.18 -5.46 -13.65
C GLY A 84 -1.53 -5.79 -15.00
N ILE A 85 -0.20 -5.72 -15.07
CA ILE A 85 0.56 -6.12 -16.28
C ILE A 85 0.26 -7.58 -16.67
N ARG A 86 0.24 -8.50 -15.69
CA ARG A 86 -0.13 -9.91 -15.94
C ARG A 86 -1.52 -10.02 -16.55
N ILE A 87 -2.52 -9.34 -15.99
CA ILE A 87 -3.91 -9.37 -16.49
C ILE A 87 -3.94 -8.82 -17.91
N THR A 88 -3.36 -7.64 -18.14
CA THR A 88 -3.28 -7.01 -19.47
C THR A 88 -2.68 -7.95 -20.51
N ILE A 89 -1.56 -8.62 -20.21
CA ILE A 89 -0.93 -9.57 -21.13
C ILE A 89 -1.86 -10.76 -21.46
N LEU A 90 -2.56 -11.30 -20.46
CA LEU A 90 -3.48 -12.43 -20.66
C LEU A 90 -4.75 -12.02 -21.42
N ASP A 91 -5.19 -10.77 -21.28
CA ASP A 91 -6.32 -10.22 -22.01
C ASP A 91 -5.97 -9.94 -23.48
N PHE A 92 -4.73 -9.52 -23.76
CA PHE A 92 -4.23 -9.35 -25.13
C PHE A 92 -4.03 -10.68 -25.87
N LYS A 93 -3.73 -11.77 -25.16
CA LYS A 93 -3.53 -13.10 -25.75
C LYS A 93 -4.28 -14.19 -24.98
N PRO A 94 -5.58 -14.36 -25.24
CA PRO A 94 -6.45 -15.21 -24.43
C PRO A 94 -6.00 -16.69 -24.34
N GLU A 95 -5.29 -17.21 -25.34
CA GLU A 95 -4.77 -18.59 -25.33
C GLU A 95 -3.78 -18.83 -24.19
N TRP A 96 -3.21 -17.78 -23.60
CA TRP A 96 -2.29 -17.87 -22.47
C TRP A 96 -2.98 -18.01 -21.11
N TRP A 97 -4.31 -17.92 -21.04
CA TRP A 97 -5.07 -18.15 -19.80
C TRP A 97 -4.84 -19.54 -19.20
N GLN A 98 -4.47 -20.53 -20.02
CA GLN A 98 -4.04 -21.85 -19.55
C GLN A 98 -2.85 -21.79 -18.57
N TYR A 99 -2.03 -20.72 -18.62
CA TYR A 99 -0.88 -20.51 -17.75
C TYR A 99 -1.18 -19.60 -16.54
N GLN A 100 -2.45 -19.24 -16.30
CA GLN A 100 -2.83 -18.26 -15.27
C GLN A 100 -2.25 -18.53 -13.88
N ALA A 101 -2.16 -19.80 -13.47
CA ALA A 101 -1.64 -20.18 -12.16
C ALA A 101 -0.12 -20.03 -12.09
N LYS A 102 0.58 -20.34 -13.18
CA LYS A 102 2.05 -20.18 -13.29
C LYS A 102 2.42 -18.69 -13.30
N THR A 103 1.71 -17.88 -14.09
CA THR A 103 1.95 -16.43 -14.16
C THR A 103 1.59 -15.73 -12.85
N ALA A 104 0.55 -16.17 -12.14
CA ALA A 104 0.22 -15.64 -10.80
C ALA A 104 1.33 -15.91 -9.78
N LYS A 105 1.89 -17.14 -9.76
CA LYS A 105 3.04 -17.48 -8.90
C LYS A 105 4.27 -16.64 -9.24
N PHE A 106 4.52 -16.41 -10.53
CA PHE A 106 5.61 -15.55 -10.98
C PHE A 106 5.45 -14.11 -10.47
N VAL A 107 4.25 -13.54 -10.56
CA VAL A 107 3.95 -12.21 -10.01
C VAL A 107 4.23 -12.14 -8.51
N TRP A 108 3.78 -13.15 -7.74
CA TRP A 108 4.06 -13.20 -6.30
C TRP A 108 5.56 -13.33 -5.99
N ALA A 109 6.29 -14.14 -6.74
CA ALA A 109 7.73 -14.28 -6.57
C ALA A 109 8.45 -12.95 -6.88
N LEU A 110 8.12 -12.32 -8.00
CA LEU A 110 8.68 -11.02 -8.40
C LEU A 110 8.36 -9.93 -7.36
N PHE A 111 7.10 -9.89 -6.90
CA PHE A 111 6.66 -9.01 -5.83
C PHE A 111 7.52 -9.19 -4.58
N LEU A 112 7.67 -10.42 -4.07
CA LEU A 112 8.43 -10.67 -2.83
C LEU A 112 9.92 -10.35 -2.99
N ILE A 113 10.53 -10.70 -4.13
CA ILE A 113 11.94 -10.42 -4.42
C ILE A 113 12.25 -8.92 -4.34
N ILE A 114 11.33 -8.07 -4.79
CA ILE A 114 11.51 -6.61 -4.81
C ILE A 114 11.01 -5.98 -3.50
N PHE A 115 9.85 -6.40 -3.02
CA PHE A 115 9.18 -5.82 -1.86
C PHE A 115 9.95 -6.09 -0.57
N ILE A 116 10.49 -7.31 -0.36
CA ILE A 116 11.20 -7.64 0.88
C ILE A 116 12.41 -6.71 1.11
N PRO A 117 13.39 -6.59 0.20
CA PRO A 117 14.54 -5.72 0.44
C PRO A 117 14.13 -4.25 0.57
N LEU A 118 13.14 -3.79 -0.20
CA LEU A 118 12.62 -2.43 -0.11
C LEU A 118 11.94 -2.17 1.24
N SER A 119 11.14 -3.11 1.74
CA SER A 119 10.48 -3.01 3.04
C SER A 119 11.49 -2.99 4.19
N ILE A 120 12.58 -3.77 4.09
CA ILE A 120 13.67 -3.75 5.07
C ILE A 120 14.36 -2.40 5.04
N TYR A 121 14.68 -1.87 3.85
CA TYR A 121 15.30 -0.55 3.69
C TYR A 121 14.44 0.56 4.32
N LEU A 122 13.14 0.58 4.03
CA LEU A 122 12.20 1.55 4.61
C LEU A 122 12.08 1.39 6.12
N PHE A 123 12.00 0.16 6.62
CA PHE A 123 11.90 -0.11 8.05
C PHE A 123 13.15 0.35 8.83
N ILE A 124 14.35 0.11 8.27
CA ILE A 124 15.60 0.64 8.83
C ILE A 124 15.59 2.17 8.82
N GLY A 125 15.08 2.80 7.76
CA GLY A 125 14.92 4.25 7.68
C GLY A 125 14.07 4.82 8.82
N ILE A 126 12.95 4.18 9.15
CA ILE A 126 12.10 4.55 10.30
C ILE A 126 12.89 4.45 11.62
N GLY A 127 13.65 3.36 11.80
CA GLY A 127 14.48 3.16 12.99
C GLY A 127 15.59 4.20 13.15
N ASN A 128 16.26 4.55 12.05
CA ASN A 128 17.30 5.57 12.04
C ASN A 128 16.72 6.94 12.41
N TYR A 129 15.59 7.32 11.82
CA TYR A 129 14.90 8.57 12.16
C TYR A 129 14.53 8.66 13.65
N CYS A 130 14.01 7.57 14.23
CA CYS A 130 13.72 7.53 15.66
C CYS A 130 14.97 7.64 16.54
N THR A 131 16.07 7.00 16.14
CA THR A 131 17.35 7.09 16.86
C THR A 131 17.89 8.51 16.83
N GLU A 132 17.92 9.16 15.67
CA GLU A 132 18.37 10.56 15.51
C GLU A 132 17.55 11.53 16.39
N LEU A 133 16.22 11.36 16.43
CA LEU A 133 15.37 12.18 17.28
C LEU A 133 15.61 11.94 18.77
N ALA A 134 15.83 10.68 19.16
CA ALA A 134 16.12 10.31 20.54
C ALA A 134 17.47 10.90 21.01
N GLU A 135 18.49 10.89 20.15
CA GLU A 135 19.77 11.55 20.38
C GLU A 135 19.63 13.07 20.52
N ALA A 136 18.70 13.67 19.77
CA ALA A 136 18.32 15.08 19.90
C ALA A 136 17.43 15.38 21.12
N GLY A 137 17.10 14.39 21.96
CA GLY A 137 16.26 14.56 23.15
C GLY A 137 14.76 14.67 22.87
N SER A 138 14.32 14.22 21.69
CA SER A 138 12.92 14.30 21.23
C SER A 138 12.33 12.90 20.96
N SER A 139 11.01 12.82 20.81
CA SER A 139 10.31 11.55 20.57
C SER A 139 9.78 11.48 19.14
N CYS A 140 10.06 10.38 18.43
CA CYS A 140 9.51 10.14 17.09
C CYS A 140 8.00 9.83 17.08
N TRP A 141 7.38 9.65 18.26
CA TRP A 141 5.93 9.50 18.41
C TRP A 141 5.22 10.81 18.72
N ALA A 142 5.97 11.91 18.91
CA ALA A 142 5.39 13.20 19.23
C ALA A 142 4.63 13.75 18.02
N PHE A 143 3.38 14.17 18.26
CA PHE A 143 2.60 14.88 17.26
C PHE A 143 3.04 16.35 17.26
N PRO A 144 3.50 16.91 16.12
CA PRO A 144 3.92 18.31 16.07
C PRO A 144 2.72 19.23 16.29
N ALA A 145 2.92 20.30 17.07
CA ALA A 145 1.91 21.34 17.23
C ALA A 145 1.66 22.05 15.88
N PHE A 146 0.40 22.40 15.61
CA PHE A 146 0.07 23.18 14.41
C PHE A 146 0.60 24.61 14.57
N PRO A 147 1.17 25.23 13.52
CA PRO A 147 1.67 26.60 13.61
C PRO A 147 0.57 27.58 14.04
N GLY A 148 0.82 28.36 15.09
CA GLY A 148 -0.10 29.39 15.59
C GLY A 148 -1.05 28.94 16.70
N GLN A 149 -0.81 27.78 17.31
CA GLN A 149 -1.36 27.39 18.62
C GLN A 149 -0.36 27.65 19.74
#